data_AF-A0A2M8KNH4-F1
#
_entry.id   AF-A0A2M8KNH4-F1
#
_cell.length_a   1.000
_cell.length_b   1.000
_cell.length_c   1.000
_cell.angle_alpha   90.00
_cell.angle_beta   90.00
_cell.angle_gamma   90.00
#
_symmetry.space_group_name_H-M   'P 1'
#
loop_
_entity.id
_entity.type
_entity.pdbx_description
1 polymer ?
#
loop_
_entity_poly.entity_id
_entity_poly.type
_entity_poly.pdbx_seq_one_letter_code
_entity_poly.pdbx_strand_id
1 'polypeptide(L)'
;MLSLIQKDDVWRYLSAPQQDLILEGKFLIDIVRPHRFKDYSFIVFPYAKTYEGYLKQLFLDVGFIRHEDYISDHFRVGKYLSPHMMGRLGDKSVYAQIRERTTDDLAQSIWHIWKKCRNQVIHYYPHNLKRVTYDEARDMIDDILNTMSNAYRELKRLEYRI
;
A
#
# COMPACT_ATOMS: atom_id res chain seq x y z
N MET A 1 4.19 13.84 2.44
CA MET A 1 4.70 12.74 3.31
C MET A 1 6.11 12.28 2.91
N LEU A 2 6.42 12.27 1.61
CA LEU A 2 7.68 11.77 1.03
C LEU A 2 9.00 12.18 1.74
N SER A 3 9.09 13.41 2.24
CA SER A 3 10.28 13.94 2.92
C SER A 3 10.33 13.63 4.42
N LEU A 4 9.23 13.14 4.99
CA LEU A 4 9.05 12.97 6.43
C LEU A 4 8.99 11.51 6.85
N ILE A 5 8.73 10.58 5.92
CA ILE A 5 8.54 9.17 6.28
C ILE A 5 9.74 8.54 6.99
N GLN A 6 10.97 8.96 6.67
CA GLN A 6 12.19 8.47 7.34
C GLN A 6 12.23 8.78 8.85
N LYS A 7 11.44 9.77 9.30
CA LYS A 7 11.29 10.14 10.71
C LYS A 7 10.10 9.47 11.38
N ASP A 8 9.24 8.81 10.60
CA ASP A 8 8.06 8.09 11.08
C ASP A 8 8.48 6.70 11.59
N ASP A 9 7.79 6.19 12.61
CA ASP A 9 8.05 4.86 13.17
C ASP A 9 7.88 3.76 12.12
N VAL A 10 6.98 3.95 11.16
CA VAL A 10 6.75 2.98 10.08
C VAL A 10 8.02 2.75 9.27
N TRP A 11 8.93 3.73 9.15
CA TRP A 11 10.19 3.55 8.43
C TRP A 11 11.09 2.49 9.05
N ARG A 12 11.20 2.48 10.39
CA ARG A 12 11.99 1.48 11.12
C ARG A 12 11.38 0.09 11.04
N TYR A 13 10.07 0.02 10.78
CA TYR A 13 9.36 -1.23 10.60
C TYR A 13 9.57 -1.84 9.20
N LEU A 14 9.85 -1.02 8.18
CA LEU A 14 10.14 -1.51 6.84
C LEU A 14 11.46 -2.29 6.78
N SER A 15 11.46 -3.37 6.01
CA SER A 15 12.67 -4.09 5.62
C SER A 15 13.57 -3.23 4.72
N ALA A 16 14.86 -3.56 4.67
CA ALA A 16 15.82 -2.84 3.82
C ALA A 16 15.39 -2.76 2.34
N PRO A 17 14.92 -3.84 1.68
CA PRO A 17 14.45 -3.74 0.30
C PRO A 17 13.24 -2.81 0.10
N GLN A 18 12.36 -2.69 1.09
CA GLN A 18 11.21 -1.76 1.04
C GLN A 18 11.65 -0.31 1.20
N GLN A 19 12.65 -0.07 2.06
CA GLN A 19 13.28 1.25 2.21
C GLN A 19 13.99 1.65 0.92
N ASP A 20 14.75 0.74 0.30
CA ASP A 20 15.45 0.95 -0.97
C ASP A 20 14.46 1.38 -2.07
N LEU A 21 13.35 0.67 -2.23
CA LEU A 21 12.29 1.04 -3.19
C LEU A 21 11.74 2.46 -2.97
N ILE A 22 11.59 2.91 -1.72
CA ILE A 22 11.14 4.28 -1.42
C ILE A 22 12.21 5.30 -1.81
N LEU A 23 13.49 5.01 -1.53
CA LEU A 23 14.61 5.89 -1.84
C LEU A 23 14.85 5.99 -3.35
N GLU A 24 14.81 4.87 -4.05
CA GLU A 24 14.89 4.79 -5.52
C GLU A 24 13.71 5.48 -6.18
N GLY A 25 12.49 5.30 -5.64
CA GLY A 25 11.31 6.02 -6.09
C GLY A 25 11.48 7.54 -5.94
N LYS A 26 12.07 8.00 -4.84
CA LYS A 26 12.35 9.42 -4.61
C LYS A 26 13.38 9.95 -5.61
N PHE A 27 14.44 9.19 -5.84
CA PHE A 27 15.44 9.51 -6.86
C PHE A 27 14.83 9.60 -8.26
N LEU A 28 13.93 8.67 -8.60
CA LEU A 28 13.22 8.67 -9.88
C LEU A 28 12.34 9.92 -10.05
N ILE A 29 11.62 10.35 -9.01
CA ILE A 29 10.84 11.60 -9.02
C ILE A 29 11.74 12.78 -9.39
N ASP A 30 12.92 12.87 -8.79
CA ASP A 30 13.86 13.97 -9.02
C ASP A 30 14.44 13.94 -10.46
N ILE A 31 14.71 12.76 -11.01
CA ILE A 31 15.15 12.58 -12.41
C ILE A 31 14.07 13.01 -13.40
N VAL A 32 12.81 12.64 -13.16
CA VAL A 32 11.74 12.85 -14.15
C VAL A 32 11.16 14.25 -14.08
N ARG A 33 11.33 14.96 -12.96
CA ARG A 33 10.80 16.32 -12.74
C ARG A 33 11.12 17.31 -13.87
N PRO A 34 12.36 17.41 -14.40
CA PRO A 34 12.65 18.31 -15.52
C PRO A 34 12.07 17.85 -16.87
N HIS A 35 11.56 16.62 -16.96
CA HIS A 35 11.06 16.02 -18.20
C HIS A 35 9.53 16.06 -18.26
N ARG A 36 8.99 16.10 -19.48
CA ARG A 36 7.53 16.05 -19.73
C ARG A 36 7.13 14.69 -20.30
N PHE A 37 6.57 13.84 -19.44
CA PHE A 37 5.96 12.58 -19.84
C PHE A 37 4.45 12.77 -20.02
N LYS A 38 3.83 11.92 -20.85
CA LYS A 38 2.37 11.89 -21.00
C LYS A 38 1.68 11.13 -19.86
N ASP A 39 2.43 10.30 -19.15
CA ASP A 39 1.95 9.43 -18.08
C ASP A 39 3.07 9.22 -17.07
N TYR A 40 2.79 9.48 -15.80
CA TYR A 40 3.70 9.37 -14.67
C TYR A 40 3.35 8.19 -13.75
N SER A 41 2.48 7.26 -14.18
CA SER A 41 2.17 6.02 -13.44
C SER A 41 3.42 5.27 -13.01
N PHE A 42 4.47 5.28 -13.83
CA PHE A 42 5.72 4.58 -13.58
C PHE A 42 6.47 5.05 -12.33
N ILE A 43 6.32 6.31 -11.89
CA ILE A 43 6.94 6.78 -10.65
C ILE A 43 6.19 6.32 -9.39
N VAL A 44 4.93 5.87 -9.53
CA VAL A 44 4.13 5.29 -8.44
C VAL A 44 4.55 3.85 -8.16
N PHE A 45 5.13 3.15 -9.14
CA PHE A 45 5.39 1.71 -9.05
C PHE A 45 6.29 1.28 -7.88
N PRO A 46 7.41 1.97 -7.56
CA PRO A 46 8.23 1.61 -6.40
C PRO A 46 7.42 1.67 -5.10
N TYR A 47 6.60 2.70 -4.93
CA TYR A 47 5.75 2.90 -3.76
C TYR A 47 4.61 1.89 -3.69
N ALA A 48 3.96 1.58 -4.81
CA ALA A 48 2.93 0.56 -4.87
C ALA A 48 3.48 -0.85 -4.54
N LYS A 49 4.71 -1.14 -4.98
CA LYS A 49 5.42 -2.38 -4.66
C LYS A 49 5.80 -2.46 -3.19
N THR A 50 6.33 -1.37 -2.62
CA THR A 50 6.58 -1.27 -1.17
C THR A 50 5.29 -1.47 -0.39
N TYR A 51 4.19 -0.85 -0.80
CA TYR A 51 2.89 -0.96 -0.13
C TYR A 51 2.36 -2.40 -0.10
N GLU A 52 2.42 -3.13 -1.22
CA GLU A 52 2.05 -4.55 -1.25
C GLU A 52 2.86 -5.37 -0.23
N GLY A 53 4.19 -5.24 -0.25
CA GLY A 53 5.06 -5.98 0.65
C GLY A 53 4.84 -5.59 2.12
N TYR A 54 4.66 -4.30 2.37
CA TYR A 54 4.36 -3.76 3.69
C TYR A 54 3.05 -4.34 4.24
N LEU A 55 1.99 -4.37 3.44
CA LEU A 55 0.71 -4.95 3.87
C LEU A 55 0.83 -6.44 4.15
N LYS A 56 1.53 -7.20 3.31
CA LYS A 56 1.80 -8.63 3.59
C LYS A 56 2.51 -8.81 4.94
N GLN A 57 3.54 -8.02 5.21
CA GLN A 57 4.28 -8.09 6.46
C GLN A 57 3.43 -7.68 7.66
N LEU A 58 2.69 -6.56 7.55
CA LEU A 58 1.78 -6.10 8.59
C LEU A 58 0.73 -7.15 8.92
N PHE A 59 0.08 -7.74 7.91
CA PHE A 59 -0.97 -8.73 8.12
C PHE A 59 -0.43 -10.02 8.73
N LEU A 60 0.80 -10.41 8.42
CA LEU A 60 1.45 -11.53 9.09
C LEU A 60 1.69 -11.21 10.56
N ASP A 61 2.29 -10.06 10.82
CA ASP A 61 2.73 -9.68 12.16
C ASP A 61 1.57 -9.45 13.14
N VAL A 62 0.41 -8.99 12.65
CA VAL A 62 -0.81 -8.82 13.46
C VAL A 62 -1.73 -10.05 13.44
N GLY A 63 -1.30 -11.15 12.81
CA GLY A 63 -1.98 -12.44 12.84
C GLY A 63 -3.19 -12.58 11.89
N PHE A 64 -3.35 -11.69 10.92
CA PHE A 64 -4.44 -11.77 9.93
C PHE A 64 -4.17 -12.82 8.84
N ILE A 65 -2.90 -13.05 8.52
CA ILE A 65 -2.48 -14.12 7.61
C ILE A 65 -1.42 -14.98 8.28
N ARG A 66 -1.24 -16.21 7.79
CA ARG A 66 -0.22 -17.10 8.32
C ARG A 66 1.09 -17.00 7.56
N HIS A 67 2.16 -17.60 8.09
CA HIS A 67 3.44 -17.64 7.41
C HIS A 67 3.36 -18.30 6.02
N GLU A 68 2.51 -19.33 5.87
CA GLU A 68 2.31 -19.99 4.58
C GLU A 68 1.68 -19.06 3.54
N ASP A 69 0.79 -18.15 3.96
CA ASP A 69 0.22 -17.12 3.09
C ASP A 69 1.28 -16.07 2.71
N TYR A 70 2.15 -15.69 3.65
CA TYR A 70 3.19 -14.69 3.45
C TYR A 70 4.20 -15.10 2.36
N ILE A 71 4.68 -16.33 2.40
CA ILE A 71 5.67 -16.86 1.44
C ILE A 71 5.05 -17.31 0.11
N SER A 72 3.73 -17.47 0.05
CA SER A 72 3.03 -18.01 -1.13
C SER A 72 2.95 -17.01 -2.28
N ASP A 73 3.36 -17.47 -3.47
CA ASP A 73 3.15 -16.74 -4.74
C ASP A 73 1.66 -16.66 -5.14
N HIS A 74 0.81 -17.48 -4.53
CA HIS A 74 -0.62 -17.49 -4.79
C HIS A 74 -1.40 -16.54 -3.88
N PHE A 75 -0.82 -16.08 -2.77
CA PHE A 75 -1.47 -15.10 -1.90
C PHE A 75 -1.48 -13.71 -2.56
N ARG A 76 -2.68 -13.18 -2.77
CA ARG A 76 -2.93 -11.88 -3.40
C ARG A 76 -3.59 -10.94 -2.41
N VAL A 77 -2.86 -9.93 -1.93
CA VAL A 77 -3.36 -8.95 -0.95
C VAL A 77 -4.74 -8.42 -1.34
N GLY A 78 -4.90 -7.99 -2.60
CA GLY A 78 -6.17 -7.41 -3.04
C GLY A 78 -7.37 -8.35 -3.05
N LYS A 79 -7.18 -9.68 -3.11
CA LYS A 79 -8.30 -10.62 -2.99
C LYS A 79 -8.84 -10.62 -1.56
N TYR A 80 -7.94 -10.66 -0.58
CA TYR A 80 -8.26 -10.78 0.85
C TYR A 80 -8.66 -9.44 1.47
N LEU A 81 -8.18 -8.35 0.89
CA LEU A 81 -8.47 -6.99 1.29
C LEU A 81 -9.72 -6.41 0.60
N SER A 82 -10.33 -7.13 -0.35
CA SER A 82 -11.50 -6.63 -1.08
C SER A 82 -12.78 -6.79 -0.24
N PRO A 83 -13.56 -5.71 0.00
CA PRO A 83 -14.84 -5.79 0.72
C PRO A 83 -15.85 -6.67 -0.02
N HIS A 84 -15.77 -6.73 -1.35
CA HIS A 84 -16.65 -7.60 -2.16
C HIS A 84 -16.37 -9.10 -1.98
N MET A 85 -15.21 -9.46 -1.40
CA MET A 85 -14.83 -10.85 -1.18
C MET A 85 -15.17 -11.34 0.23
N MET A 86 -15.64 -10.44 1.14
CA MET A 86 -15.96 -10.78 2.53
C MET A 86 -16.87 -12.01 2.64
N GLY A 87 -18.01 -12.03 1.94
CA GLY A 87 -18.95 -13.14 2.03
C GLY A 87 -18.42 -14.48 1.50
N ARG A 88 -17.42 -14.45 0.60
CA ARG A 88 -16.78 -15.66 0.05
C ARG A 88 -15.61 -16.15 0.89
N LEU A 89 -14.93 -15.23 1.58
CA LEU A 89 -13.74 -15.53 2.39
C LEU A 89 -14.07 -15.83 3.85
N GLY A 90 -15.22 -15.35 4.35
CA GLY A 90 -15.60 -15.46 5.75
C GLY A 90 -14.49 -14.91 6.66
N ASP A 91 -14.12 -15.69 7.67
CA ASP A 91 -13.10 -15.34 8.67
C ASP A 91 -11.70 -15.13 8.08
N LYS A 92 -11.45 -15.58 6.84
CA LYS A 92 -10.18 -15.33 6.13
C LYS A 92 -10.13 -13.94 5.50
N SER A 93 -11.20 -13.15 5.57
CA SER A 93 -11.25 -11.82 4.99
C SER A 93 -10.43 -10.83 5.83
N VAL A 94 -9.23 -10.49 5.36
CA VAL A 94 -8.38 -9.47 5.99
C VAL A 94 -9.11 -8.13 6.13
N TYR A 95 -9.95 -7.76 5.15
CA TYR A 95 -10.81 -6.59 5.27
C TYR A 95 -11.71 -6.65 6.50
N ALA A 96 -12.35 -7.80 6.76
CA ALA A 96 -13.26 -7.97 7.89
C ALA A 96 -12.49 -7.94 9.22
N GLN A 97 -11.33 -8.59 9.26
CA GLN A 97 -10.46 -8.60 10.44
C GLN A 97 -9.95 -7.20 10.81
N ILE A 98 -9.57 -6.36 9.82
CA ILE A 98 -9.21 -4.95 10.07
C ILE A 98 -10.40 -4.21 10.68
N ARG A 99 -11.59 -4.35 10.08
CA ARG A 99 -12.81 -3.66 10.53
C ARG A 99 -13.20 -4.05 11.96
N GLU A 100 -13.11 -5.34 12.28
CA GLU A 100 -13.41 -5.87 13.62
C GLU A 100 -12.41 -5.39 14.68
N ARG A 101 -11.13 -5.30 14.31
CA ARG A 101 -10.05 -4.89 15.19
C ARG A 101 -9.96 -3.36 15.35
N THR A 102 -10.40 -2.60 14.36
CA THR A 102 -10.25 -1.14 14.29
C THR A 102 -11.57 -0.48 13.85
N THR A 103 -11.61 0.11 12.65
CA THR A 103 -12.77 0.78 12.07
C THR A 103 -12.96 0.38 10.61
N ASP A 104 -14.19 0.53 10.10
CA ASP A 104 -14.46 0.33 8.67
C ASP A 104 -13.69 1.35 7.81
N ASP A 105 -13.53 2.58 8.31
CA ASP A 105 -12.78 3.64 7.63
C ASP A 105 -11.32 3.24 7.37
N LEU A 106 -10.66 2.59 8.34
CA LEU A 106 -9.30 2.11 8.13
C LEU A 106 -9.27 0.98 7.09
N ALA A 107 -10.18 0.00 7.19
CA ALA A 107 -10.27 -1.09 6.24
C ALA A 107 -10.51 -0.58 4.80
N GLN A 108 -11.45 0.36 4.63
CA GLN A 108 -11.72 1.01 3.36
C GLN A 108 -10.53 1.80 2.85
N SER A 109 -9.86 2.58 3.70
CA SER A 109 -8.69 3.37 3.30
C SER A 109 -7.58 2.47 2.76
N ILE A 110 -7.23 1.40 3.49
CA ILE A 110 -6.17 0.46 3.08
C ILE A 110 -6.53 -0.19 1.73
N TRP A 111 -7.76 -0.67 1.59
CA TRP A 111 -8.26 -1.27 0.34
C TRP A 111 -8.29 -0.27 -0.82
N HIS A 112 -8.83 0.92 -0.60
CA HIS A 112 -8.99 1.94 -1.63
C HIS A 112 -7.64 2.37 -2.20
N ILE A 113 -6.65 2.63 -1.34
CA ILE A 113 -5.29 2.98 -1.77
C ILE A 113 -4.63 1.83 -2.52
N TRP A 114 -4.81 0.58 -2.07
CA TRP A 114 -4.31 -0.57 -2.82
C TRP A 114 -4.94 -0.64 -4.22
N LYS A 115 -6.27 -0.48 -4.30
CA LYS A 115 -7.01 -0.55 -5.57
C LYS A 115 -6.62 0.58 -6.52
N LYS A 116 -6.56 1.83 -6.03
CA LYS A 116 -6.24 3.02 -6.83
C LYS A 116 -4.77 3.01 -7.27
N CYS A 117 -3.85 2.87 -6.32
CA CYS A 117 -2.44 3.15 -6.55
C CYS A 117 -1.60 1.92 -6.95
N ARG A 118 -2.11 0.69 -6.75
CA ARG A 118 -1.40 -0.54 -7.13
C ARG A 118 -2.13 -1.30 -8.24
N ASN A 119 -3.47 -1.41 -8.17
CA ASN A 119 -4.22 -2.16 -9.18
C ASN A 119 -4.54 -1.31 -10.42
N GLN A 120 -5.21 -0.16 -10.23
CA GLN A 120 -5.67 0.66 -11.36
C GLN A 120 -4.54 1.39 -12.08
N VAL A 121 -3.46 1.76 -11.37
CA VAL A 121 -2.32 2.50 -11.95
C VAL A 121 -1.62 1.75 -13.10
N ILE A 122 -1.69 0.41 -13.10
CA ILE A 122 -1.08 -0.45 -14.13
C ILE A 122 -2.08 -0.92 -15.20
N HIS A 123 -3.38 -0.66 -15.01
CA HIS A 123 -4.40 -1.15 -15.92
C HIS A 123 -4.57 -0.23 -17.12
N TYR A 124 -4.40 -0.80 -18.32
CA TYR A 124 -4.72 -0.14 -19.57
C TYR A 124 -6.20 -0.30 -19.90
N TYR A 125 -6.91 0.82 -20.06
CA TYR A 125 -8.33 0.85 -20.46
C TYR A 125 -8.46 1.43 -21.88
N PRO A 126 -8.72 0.61 -22.93
CA PRO A 126 -8.74 1.07 -24.32
C PRO A 126 -9.71 2.22 -24.61
N HIS A 127 -10.85 2.26 -23.90
CA HIS A 127 -11.89 3.26 -24.08
C HIS A 127 -11.81 4.43 -23.09
N ASN A 128 -10.84 4.41 -22.17
CA ASN A 128 -10.66 5.43 -21.15
C ASN A 128 -9.20 5.44 -20.67
N LEU A 129 -8.30 5.88 -21.54
CA LEU A 129 -6.87 5.95 -21.23
C LEU A 129 -6.65 6.92 -20.06
N LYS A 130 -6.65 6.39 -18.84
CA LYS A 130 -6.39 7.13 -17.61
C LYS A 130 -4.89 7.34 -17.49
N ARG A 131 -4.44 8.49 -18.00
CA ARG A 131 -3.07 8.96 -17.79
C ARG A 131 -2.96 9.53 -16.38
N VAL A 132 -1.84 9.25 -15.74
CA VAL A 132 -1.52 9.87 -14.45
C VAL A 132 -0.60 11.06 -14.72
N THR A 133 -1.02 12.25 -14.29
CA THR A 133 -0.18 13.46 -14.31
C THR A 133 0.91 13.38 -13.24
N TYR A 134 1.92 14.25 -13.32
CA TYR A 134 2.98 14.30 -12.31
C TYR A 134 2.43 14.58 -10.91
N ASP A 135 1.50 15.54 -10.79
CA ASP A 135 0.91 15.90 -9.50
C ASP A 135 0.00 14.78 -8.96
N GLU A 136 -0.83 14.15 -9.80
CA GLU A 136 -1.62 12.97 -9.40
C GLU A 136 -0.74 11.82 -8.93
N ALA A 137 0.40 11.58 -9.60
CA ALA A 137 1.34 10.55 -9.18
C ALA A 137 1.94 10.88 -7.79
N ARG A 138 2.28 12.15 -7.53
CA ARG A 138 2.78 12.57 -6.22
C ARG A 138 1.72 12.43 -5.13
N ASP A 139 0.48 12.78 -5.42
CA ASP A 139 -0.64 12.62 -4.50
C ASP A 139 -0.89 11.14 -4.19
N MET A 140 -0.87 10.26 -5.20
CA MET A 140 -0.96 8.81 -5.00
C MET A 140 0.16 8.27 -4.11
N ILE A 141 1.37 8.79 -4.27
CA ILE A 141 2.51 8.38 -3.46
C ILE A 141 2.35 8.85 -2.02
N ASP A 142 1.97 10.11 -1.79
CA ASP A 142 1.72 10.62 -0.45
C ASP A 142 0.54 9.88 0.22
N ASP A 143 -0.53 9.55 -0.52
CA ASP A 143 -1.63 8.70 -0.08
C ASP A 143 -1.12 7.33 0.40
N ILE A 144 -0.28 6.65 -0.39
CA ILE A 144 0.35 5.37 -0.01
C ILE A 144 1.10 5.51 1.31
N LEU A 145 2.00 6.48 1.41
CA LEU A 145 2.87 6.63 2.57
C LEU A 145 2.09 7.00 3.83
N ASN A 146 1.05 7.83 3.70
CA ASN A 146 0.16 8.19 4.80
C ASN A 146 -0.65 6.98 5.29
N THR A 147 -1.22 6.19 4.38
CA THR A 147 -1.98 4.98 4.73
C THR A 147 -1.09 3.93 5.36
N MET A 148 0.18 3.80 4.95
CA MET A 148 1.17 2.95 5.63
C MET A 148 1.36 3.40 7.09
N SER A 149 1.70 4.66 7.31
CA SER A 149 1.89 5.20 8.67
C SER A 149 0.65 5.00 9.55
N ASN A 150 -0.53 5.29 9.02
CA ASN A 150 -1.79 5.14 9.75
C ASN A 150 -2.08 3.66 10.07
N ALA A 151 -1.99 2.77 9.10
CA ALA A 151 -2.21 1.34 9.32
C ALA A 151 -1.24 0.76 10.35
N TYR A 152 0.04 1.18 10.34
CA TYR A 152 1.02 0.74 11.33
C TYR A 152 0.64 1.19 12.74
N ARG A 153 0.21 2.46 12.87
CA ARG A 153 -0.22 3.03 14.15
C ARG A 153 -1.42 2.31 14.73
N GLU A 154 -2.47 2.13 13.92
CA GLU A 154 -3.76 1.59 14.37
C GLU A 154 -3.71 0.07 14.58
N LEU A 155 -2.97 -0.67 13.75
CA LEU A 155 -2.97 -2.14 13.83
C LEU A 155 -1.86 -2.71 14.71
N LYS A 156 -0.65 -2.12 14.67
CA LYS A 156 0.53 -2.73 15.29
C LYS A 156 1.08 -1.93 16.48
N ARG A 157 1.23 -0.60 16.35
CA ARG A 157 1.87 0.21 17.40
C ARG A 157 1.11 0.18 18.72
N LEU A 158 -0.23 0.13 18.67
CA LEU A 158 -1.07 0.09 19.88
C LEU A 158 -0.99 -1.25 20.64
N GLU A 159 -0.52 -2.35 20.03
CA GLU A 159 -0.29 -3.62 20.74
C GLU A 159 0.83 -3.53 21.78
N TYR A 160 1.81 -2.63 21.58
CA TYR A 160 2.99 -2.51 22.44
C TYR A 160 2.82 -1.48 23.58
N ARG A 161 1.60 -1.02 23.86
CA ARG A 161 1.29 -0.07 24.96
C ARG A 161 0.60 -0.71 26.16
N ILE A 162 0.55 -2.03 26.23
CA ILE A 162 -0.02 -2.81 27.36
C ILE A 162 1.13 -3.44 28.14
#